data_AF-A0A7C8CGH2-F1
#
_entry.id   AF-A0A7C8CGH2-F1
#
_cell.length_a   1.000
_cell.length_b   1.000
_cell.length_c   1.000
_cell.angle_alpha   90.00
_cell.angle_beta   90.00
_cell.angle_gamma   90.00
#
_symmetry.space_group_name_H-M   'P 1'
#
loop_
_entity.id
_entity.type
_entity.pdbx_description
1 polymer ?
#
loop_
_entity_poly.entity_id
_entity_poly.type
_entity_poly.pdbx_seq_one_letter_code
_entity_poly.pdbx_strand_id
1 'polypeptide(L)' 'MDLESAVVIETFSDKAFAEAAVSLLASENIEAWIRADDAGGGLPNLDFARGVGVLVAPGDRERARQILHAGEEESEA' A
#
# COMPACT_ATOMS: atom_id res chain seq x y z
N MET A 1 -9.52 11.39 5.61
CA MET A 1 -9.35 10.14 6.39
C MET A 1 -8.64 10.44 7.72
N ASP A 2 -8.91 9.68 8.79
CA ASP A 2 -8.14 9.75 10.04
C ASP A 2 -6.97 8.76 9.98
N LEU A 3 -5.73 9.26 10.08
CA LEU A 3 -4.52 8.45 9.93
C LEU A 3 -4.28 7.53 11.15
N GLU A 4 -4.82 7.86 12.32
CA GLU A 4 -4.69 7.04 13.52
C GLU A 4 -5.52 5.75 13.44
N SER A 5 -6.65 5.79 12.74
CA SER A 5 -7.50 4.64 12.45
C SER A 5 -7.20 3.95 11.12
N ALA A 6 -6.28 4.48 10.32
CA ALA A 6 -5.88 3.91 9.05
C ALA A 6 -5.35 2.47 9.19
N VAL A 7 -5.71 1.60 8.24
CA VAL A 7 -5.27 0.20 8.23
C VAL A 7 -4.41 -0.09 7.01
N VAL A 8 -3.34 -0.87 7.21
CA VAL A 8 -2.50 -1.35 6.11
C VAL A 8 -3.24 -2.45 5.36
N ILE A 9 -3.40 -2.29 4.05
CA ILE A 9 -4.05 -3.28 3.18
C ILE A 9 -3.04 -4.17 2.47
N GLU A 10 -1.90 -3.59 2.09
CA GLU A 10 -0.87 -4.20 1.25
C GLU A 10 0.49 -3.64 1.67
N THR A 11 1.56 -4.41 1.48
CA THR A 11 2.94 -3.95 1.68
C THR A 11 3.75 -4.30 0.44
N PHE A 12 4.39 -3.29 -0.14
CA PHE A 12 5.16 -3.42 -1.37
C PHE A 12 6.65 -3.44 -1.06
N SER A 13 7.44 -4.12 -1.90
CA SER A 13 8.90 -4.13 -1.80
C SER A 13 9.54 -2.83 -2.29
N ASP A 14 8.85 -2.08 -3.16
CA ASP A 14 9.32 -0.81 -3.74
C ASP A 14 8.26 0.28 -3.57
N LYS A 15 8.72 1.52 -3.38
CA LYS A 15 7.89 2.71 -3.31
C LYS A 15 7.12 2.95 -4.61
N ALA A 16 7.70 2.66 -5.77
CA ALA A 16 7.05 2.85 -7.07
C ALA A 16 5.78 2.00 -7.20
N PHE A 17 5.81 0.75 -6.73
CA PHE A 17 4.62 -0.11 -6.73
C PHE A 17 3.56 0.39 -5.75
N ALA A 18 3.96 0.87 -4.57
CA ALA A 18 3.04 1.49 -3.62
C ALA A 18 2.39 2.78 -4.16
N GLU A 19 3.16 3.61 -4.89
CA GLU A 19 2.65 4.81 -5.56
C GLU A 19 1.64 4.47 -6.66
N ALA A 20 1.91 3.42 -7.45
CA ALA A 20 0.96 2.92 -8.44
C ALA A 20 -0.34 2.45 -7.78
N ALA A 21 -0.25 1.68 -6.70
CA ALA A 21 -1.40 1.20 -5.93
C ALA A 21 -2.23 2.35 -5.34
N VAL A 22 -1.59 3.36 -4.75
CA VAL A 22 -2.28 4.56 -4.25
C VAL A 22 -2.96 5.33 -5.38
N SER A 23 -2.29 5.46 -6.53
CA SER A 23 -2.87 6.15 -7.70
C SER A 23 -4.09 5.40 -8.25
N LEU A 24 -4.04 4.08 -8.28
CA LEU A 24 -5.18 3.23 -8.67
C LEU A 24 -6.35 3.41 -7.70
N LEU A 25 -6.12 3.32 -6.40
CA LEU A 25 -7.15 3.52 -5.38
C LEU A 25 -7.76 4.94 -5.44
N ALA A 26 -6.93 5.96 -5.67
CA ALA A 26 -7.40 7.33 -5.84
C ALA A 26 -8.33 7.49 -7.04
N SER A 27 -8.07 6.77 -8.15
CA SER A 27 -8.95 6.78 -9.33
C SER A 27 -10.33 6.17 -9.05
N GLU A 28 -10.40 5.22 -8.10
CA GLU A 28 -11.63 4.61 -7.60
C GLU A 28 -12.29 5.39 -6.46
N ASN A 29 -11.86 6.65 -6.23
CA ASN A 29 -12.32 7.52 -5.13
C ASN A 29 -12.03 6.97 -3.73
N ILE A 30 -10.99 6.15 -3.58
CA ILE A 30 -10.51 5.65 -2.28
C ILE A 30 -9.28 6.46 -1.86
N GLU A 31 -9.37 7.11 -0.71
CA GLU A 31 -8.25 7.86 -0.14
C GLU A 31 -7.21 6.87 0.44
N ALA A 32 -6.02 6.82 -0.16
CA ALA A 32 -4.94 5.93 0.22
C ALA A 32 -3.63 6.69 0.47
N TRP A 33 -2.83 6.19 1.41
CA TRP A 33 -1.59 6.84 1.85
C TRP A 33 -0.43 5.85 1.89
N ILE A 34 0.76 6.33 1.58
CA ILE A 34 1.98 5.54 1.64
C ILE A 34 2.66 5.73 3.00
N ARG A 35 2.97 4.63 3.68
CA ARG A 35 3.84 4.60 4.85
C ARG A 35 5.09 3.80 4.51
N ALA A 36 6.15 4.51 4.16
CA ALA A 36 7.47 3.91 4.02
C ALA A 36 8.13 3.88 5.41
N ASP A 37 8.62 2.71 5.83
CA ASP A 37 9.37 2.57 7.08
C ASP A 37 10.83 3.00 6.84
N ASP A 38 11.00 4.29 6.59
CA ASP A 38 12.28 4.94 6.31
C ASP A 38 13.06 5.11 7.63
N ALA A 39 13.28 4.02 8.35
CA ALA A 39 14.23 3.96 9.45
C ALA A 39 15.66 3.99 8.86
N GLY A 40 16.07 5.14 8.37
CA GLY A 40 17.45 5.43 7.99
C GLY A 40 18.37 5.30 9.21
N GLY A 41 18.92 4.11 9.44
CA GLY A 41 19.87 3.92 10.54
C GLY A 41 20.08 2.48 10.97
N GLY A 42 20.79 1.70 10.14
CA GLY A 42 21.69 0.63 10.57
C GLY A 42 21.06 -0.61 11.19
N LEU A 43 20.86 -1.66 10.38
CA LEU A 43 21.14 -3.07 10.73
C LEU A 43 21.13 -3.89 9.43
N PRO A 44 22.28 -4.19 8.80
CA PRO A 44 22.36 -4.78 7.46
C PRO A 44 21.88 -6.23 7.36
N ASN A 45 21.55 -6.92 8.46
CA ASN A 45 21.47 -8.37 8.48
C ASN A 45 20.09 -8.96 8.87
N LEU A 46 19.03 -8.15 9.02
CA LEU A 46 17.75 -8.65 9.55
C LEU A 46 16.51 -7.93 8.98
N ASP A 47 16.57 -7.40 7.76
CA ASP A 47 15.56 -6.44 7.28
C ASP A 47 14.89 -6.79 5.94
N PHE A 48 14.70 -8.08 5.66
CA PHE A 48 14.02 -8.55 4.44
C PHE A 48 12.51 -8.21 4.37
N ALA A 49 11.96 -7.42 5.29
CA ALA A 49 10.52 -7.16 5.39
C ALA A 49 10.11 -5.71 5.75
N ARG A 50 11.01 -4.72 5.66
CA ARG A 50 10.60 -3.30 5.77
C ARG A 50 10.20 -2.74 4.41
N GLY A 51 9.06 -3.23 3.94
CA GLY A 51 8.41 -2.74 2.73
C GLY A 51 7.63 -1.44 2.95
N VAL A 52 7.14 -0.89 1.86
CA VAL A 52 6.32 0.31 1.81
C VAL A 52 4.85 -0.09 1.96
N GLY A 53 4.22 0.27 3.07
CA GLY A 53 2.83 -0.06 3.36
C GLY A 53 1.85 0.93 2.72
N VAL A 54 0.74 0.42 2.16
CA VAL A 54 -0.38 1.25 1.71
C VAL A 54 -1.50 1.21 2.75
N LEU A 55 -1.90 2.39 3.19
CA LEU A 55 -2.90 2.65 4.22
C LEU A 55 -4.20 3.16 3.60
N VAL A 56 -5.34 2.67 4.07
CA VAL A 56 -6.68 3.17 3.71
C VAL A 56 -7.58 3.27 4.94
N ALA A 57 -8.71 3.96 4.80
CA ALA A 57 -9.72 4.00 5.85
C ALA A 57 -10.24 2.57 6.13
N PRO A 58 -10.55 2.21 7.40
CA PRO A 58 -11.09 0.89 7.74
C PRO A 58 -12.32 0.48 6.94
N GLY A 59 -13.19 1.46 6.61
CA GLY A 59 -14.40 1.23 5.83
C GLY A 59 -14.13 0.84 4.38
N ASP A 60 -13.00 1.28 3.83
CA ASP A 60 -12.61 1.03 2.43
C ASP A 60 -11.64 -0.14 2.29
N ARG A 61 -11.19 -0.73 3.40
CA ARG A 61 -10.21 -1.83 3.43
C ARG A 61 -10.53 -2.95 2.45
N GLU A 62 -11.75 -3.47 2.50
CA GLU A 62 -12.15 -4.62 1.69
C GLU A 62 -12.23 -4.25 0.20
N ARG A 63 -12.81 -3.08 -0.09
CA ARG A 63 -12.94 -2.58 -1.45
C ARG A 63 -11.57 -2.29 -2.08
N ALA A 64 -10.68 -1.65 -1.33
CA ALA A 64 -9.33 -1.35 -1.77
C ALA A 64 -8.55 -2.64 -2.08
N ARG A 65 -8.66 -3.65 -1.22
CA ARG A 65 -8.04 -4.96 -1.44
C ARG A 65 -8.56 -5.64 -2.70
N GLN A 66 -9.87 -5.57 -2.96
CA GLN A 66 -10.47 -6.11 -4.18
C GLN A 66 -9.95 -5.41 -5.43
N ILE A 67 -9.84 -4.08 -5.42
CA ILE A 67 -9.32 -3.31 -6.56
C ILE A 67 -7.86 -3.66 -6.86
N LEU A 68 -7.02 -3.76 -5.82
CA LEU A 68 -5.61 -4.10 -6.00
C LEU A 68 -5.42 -5.49 -6.60
N HIS A 69 -6.16 -6.50 -6.13
CA HIS A 69 -6.08 -7.86 -6.69
C HIS A 69 -6.78 -8.00 -8.05
N ALA A 70 -7.85 -7.23 -8.32
CA ALA A 70 -8.51 -7.26 -9.61
C ALA A 70 -7.62 -6.69 -10.73
N GLY A 71 -6.77 -5.71 -10.43
CA GLY A 71 -5.80 -5.16 -11.39
C GLY A 71 -4.61 -6.09 -11.69
N GLU A 72 -4.31 -7.07 -10.84
CA GLU A 72 -3.24 -8.05 -11.07
C GLU A 72 -3.60 -9.02 -12.21
N GLU A 73 -4.88 -9.37 -12.37
CA GLU A 73 -5.32 -10.33 -13.40
C GLU A 73 -5.28 -9.76 -14.83
N GLU A 74 -5.21 -8.43 -15.01
CA GLU A 74 -5.11 -7.80 -16.34
C GLU A 74 -3.68 -7.68 -16.89
N SER A 75 -2.64 -8.01 -16.10
CA SER A 75 -1.23 -7.88 -16.52
C SER A 75 -0.64 -9.15 -17.16
N GLU A 76 -1.43 -10.20 -17.36
CA GLU A 76 -1.03 -11.46 -18.01
C GLU A 76 -1.90 -11.72 -19.27
N ALA A 77 -1.71 -10.90 -20.32
CA ALA A 77 -2.31 -11.11 -21.64
C ALA A 77 -1.34 -10.80 -22.79
#